data_AF-A0A965ERX0-F1
#
_entry.id   AF-A0A965ERX0-F1
#
_cell.length_a   1.000
_cell.length_b   1.000
_cell.length_c   1.000
_cell.angle_alpha   90.00
_cell.angle_beta   90.00
_cell.angle_gamma   90.00
#
_symmetry.space_group_name_H-M   'P 1'
#
loop_
_entity.id
_entity.type
_entity.pdbx_description
1 polymer ?
#
loop_
_entity_poly.entity_id
_entity_poly.type
_entity_poly.pdbx_seq_one_letter_code
_entity_poly.pdbx_strand_id
1 'polypeptide(L)'
;MGSITNLKDNKTLFIPCGCRNEILVIEYDYEINAADFAIYENITSYRSKMSFWQRLRYCYQILVHKKPYADQIFLDNKQLKELRDFLKEILL
;
A
#
# COMPACT_ATOMS: atom_id res chain seq x y z
N MET A 1 16.01 -34.45 6.44
CA MET A 1 14.84 -34.49 5.54
C MET A 1 13.85 -33.45 6.03
N GLY A 2 13.42 -32.53 5.15
CA GLY A 2 12.38 -31.50 5.37
C GLY A 2 12.92 -30.18 5.91
N SER A 3 12.68 -29.00 5.32
CA SER A 3 11.89 -28.60 4.15
C SER A 3 12.53 -27.31 3.61
N ILE A 4 12.94 -27.28 2.33
CA ILE A 4 13.41 -26.06 1.67
C ILE A 4 12.14 -25.32 1.24
N THR A 5 11.59 -24.47 2.11
CA THR A 5 10.51 -23.56 1.70
C THR A 5 11.14 -22.48 0.84
N ASN A 6 10.94 -22.56 -0.48
CA ASN A 6 11.14 -21.46 -1.43
C ASN A 6 10.12 -20.35 -1.13
N LEU A 7 10.25 -19.68 0.01
CA LEU A 7 9.48 -18.47 0.32
C LEU A 7 10.15 -17.35 -0.47
N LYS A 8 9.50 -16.90 -1.54
CA LYS A 8 9.93 -15.69 -2.25
C LYS A 8 9.74 -14.53 -1.28
N ASP A 9 10.80 -13.76 -1.03
CA ASP A 9 10.75 -12.63 -0.12
C ASP A 9 9.77 -11.56 -0.60
N ASN A 10 8.86 -11.13 0.28
CA ASN A 10 7.96 -10.01 0.02
C ASN A 10 8.77 -8.76 -0.39
N LYS A 11 8.27 -8.04 -1.40
CA LYS A 11 8.96 -6.87 -1.95
C LYS A 11 8.23 -5.61 -1.59
N THR A 12 8.96 -4.66 -1.00
CA THR A 12 8.44 -3.32 -0.73
C THR A 12 9.18 -2.30 -1.59
N LEU A 13 8.44 -1.44 -2.28
CA LEU A 13 8.97 -0.33 -3.06
C LEU A 13 8.41 0.99 -2.51
N PHE A 14 9.30 1.95 -2.33
CA PHE A 14 8.97 3.31 -1.89
C PHE A 14 9.23 4.28 -3.04
N ILE A 15 8.18 4.97 -3.47
CA ILE A 15 8.24 5.97 -4.54
C ILE A 15 7.83 7.32 -3.93
N PRO A 16 8.79 8.22 -3.64
CA PRO A 16 8.45 9.56 -3.19
C PRO A 16 7.72 10.33 -4.29
N CYS A 17 6.63 11.02 -3.94
CA CYS A 17 5.94 11.90 -4.88
C CYS A 17 6.88 13.03 -5.33
N GLY A 18 6.83 13.43 -6.60
CA GLY A 18 7.53 14.62 -7.10
C GLY A 18 7.14 15.91 -6.37
N CYS A 19 5.93 15.93 -5.79
CA CYS A 19 5.41 16.99 -4.94
C CYS A 19 6.01 17.05 -3.52
N ARG A 20 6.81 16.06 -3.11
CA ARG A 20 7.50 15.91 -1.81
C ARG A 20 6.60 15.77 -0.57
N ASN A 21 5.29 15.79 -0.74
CA ASN A 21 4.33 15.73 0.37
C ASN A 21 3.87 14.31 0.69
N GLU A 22 3.85 13.40 -0.28
CA GLU A 22 3.50 12.00 -0.04
C GLU A 22 4.58 11.03 -0.55
N ILE A 23 4.49 9.79 -0.07
CA ILE A 23 5.27 8.64 -0.54
C ILE A 23 4.28 7.55 -0.89
N LEU A 24 4.35 7.04 -2.12
CA LEU A 24 3.65 5.83 -2.53
C LEU A 24 4.48 4.62 -2.08
N VAL A 25 3.85 3.74 -1.32
CA VAL A 25 4.42 2.48 -0.85
C VAL A 25 3.69 1.35 -1.53
N ILE A 26 4.45 0.43 -2.10
CA ILE A 26 3.93 -0.75 -2.79
C ILE A 26 4.51 -1.97 -2.10
N GLU A 27 3.66 -2.79 -1.51
CA GLU A 27 4.02 -4.05 -0.84
C GLU A 27 3.48 -5.22 -1.66
N TYR A 28 4.37 -6.01 -2.25
CA TYR A 28 4.01 -7.23 -2.96
C TYR A 28 4.17 -8.44 -2.05
N ASP A 29 3.06 -9.13 -1.83
CA ASP A 29 3.01 -10.37 -1.07
C ASP A 29 3.01 -11.57 -2.03
N TYR A 30 4.03 -12.41 -1.91
CA TYR A 30 4.20 -13.59 -2.78
C TYR A 30 3.31 -14.77 -2.39
N GLU A 31 2.77 -14.82 -1.17
CA GLU A 31 1.88 -15.88 -0.73
C GLU A 31 0.49 -15.70 -1.36
N ILE A 32 -0.02 -14.47 -1.34
CA ILE A 32 -1.33 -14.13 -1.93
C ILE A 32 -1.25 -13.67 -3.39
N ASN A 33 -0.05 -13.48 -3.92
CA ASN A 33 0.22 -12.95 -5.27
C ASN A 33 -0.55 -11.65 -5.55
N ALA A 34 -0.46 -10.72 -4.61
CA ALA A 34 -1.14 -9.43 -4.69
C ALA A 34 -0.23 -8.31 -4.20
N ALA A 35 -0.53 -7.09 -4.63
CA ALA A 35 0.16 -5.91 -4.19
C ALA A 35 -0.79 -4.98 -3.44
N ASP A 36 -0.29 -4.42 -2.36
CA ASP A 36 -0.92 -3.36 -1.62
C ASP A 36 -0.23 -2.04 -1.95
N PHE A 37 -1.02 -1.05 -2.34
CA PHE A 37 -0.57 0.31 -2.66
C PHE A 37 -1.10 1.23 -1.58
N ALA A 38 -0.22 1.85 -0.81
CA ALA A 38 -0.57 2.79 0.23
C ALA A 38 0.11 4.14 0.00
N ILE A 39 -0.63 5.23 0.10
CA ILE A 39 -0.07 6.58 0.07
C ILE A 39 0.12 7.04 1.51
N TYR A 40 1.34 7.41 1.86
CA TYR A 40 1.66 7.98 3.16
C TYR A 40 2.06 9.44 3.01
N GLU A 41 1.44 10.31 3.80
CA GLU A 41 1.87 11.70 3.92
C GLU A 41 3.22 11.79 4.65
N ASN A 42 4.11 12.59 4.10
CA ASN A 42 5.44 12.85 4.61
C ASN A 42 5.37 14.02 5.61
N ILE A 43 5.54 13.71 6.90
CA ILE A 43 5.89 14.62 8.01
C ILE A 43 4.78 15.41 8.73
N THR A 44 3.75 15.95 8.07
CA THR A 44 2.81 16.87 8.76
C THR A 44 1.77 16.18 9.63
N SER A 45 1.21 15.05 9.20
CA SER A 45 0.14 14.33 9.92
C SER A 45 0.63 13.55 11.15
N TYR A 46 1.90 13.17 11.21
CA TYR A 46 2.48 12.45 12.36
C TYR A 46 3.03 13.37 13.46
N ARG A 47 3.24 14.68 13.19
CA ARG A 47 3.78 15.61 14.18
C ARG A 47 2.78 16.00 15.28
N SER A 48 1.49 16.00 14.98
CA SER A 48 0.43 16.24 15.96
C SER A 48 -0.05 14.93 16.57
N LYS A 49 -0.07 14.82 17.91
CA LYS A 49 -0.79 13.72 18.58
C LYS A 49 -2.23 13.70 18.08
N MET A 50 -2.67 12.57 17.52
CA MET A 50 -4.04 12.39 17.05
C MET A 50 -5.03 12.69 18.19
N SER A 51 -6.02 13.54 17.88
CA SER A 51 -7.12 13.80 18.81
C SER A 51 -7.95 12.54 19.06
N PHE A 52 -8.62 12.47 20.21
CA PHE A 52 -9.48 11.33 20.56
C PHE A 52 -10.57 11.08 19.50
N TRP A 53 -11.13 12.14 18.92
CA TRP A 53 -12.12 12.08 17.85
C TRP A 53 -11.57 11.51 16.55
N GLN A 54 -10.34 11.86 16.16
CA GLN A 54 -9.68 11.27 15.00
C GLN A 54 -9.46 9.77 15.20
N ARG A 55 -9.04 9.34 16.39
CA ARG A 55 -8.90 7.91 16.72
C ARG A 55 -10.23 7.16 16.60
N LEU A 56 -11.31 7.72 17.14
CA LEU A 56 -12.63 7.10 17.06
C LEU A 56 -13.14 7.01 15.61
N ARG A 57 -12.93 8.05 14.80
CA ARG A 57 -13.22 8.03 13.35
C ARG A 57 -12.47 6.90 12.64
N TYR A 58 -11.18 6.73 12.92
CA TYR A 58 -10.40 5.65 12.32
C TYR A 58 -10.88 4.27 12.76
N CYS A 59 -11.18 4.07 14.05
CA CYS A 59 -11.78 2.83 14.53
C CYS A 59 -13.10 2.51 13.80
N TYR A 60 -13.96 3.52 13.59
CA TYR A 60 -15.19 3.36 12.84
C TYR A 60 -14.93 3.01 11.36
N GLN A 61 -13.98 3.68 10.70
CA GLN A 61 -13.61 3.35 9.32
C GLN A 61 -13.06 1.93 9.17
N ILE A 62 -12.28 1.44 10.14
CA ILE A 62 -11.82 0.04 10.13
C ILE A 62 -13.01 -0.92 10.23
N LEU A 63 -13.98 -0.64 11.10
CA LEU A 63 -15.15 -1.51 11.28
C LEU A 63 -16.07 -1.53 10.05
N VAL A 64 -16.23 -0.39 9.36
CA VAL A 64 -17.14 -0.26 8.21
C VAL A 64 -16.47 -0.64 6.89
N HIS A 65 -15.24 -0.16 6.66
CA HIS A 65 -14.55 -0.25 5.37
C HIS A 65 -13.36 -1.22 5.38
N LYS A 66 -13.09 -1.89 6.52
CA LYS A 66 -11.95 -2.80 6.72
C LYS A 66 -10.57 -2.18 6.50
N LYS A 67 -10.49 -0.85 6.31
CA LYS A 67 -9.24 -0.14 6.07
C LYS A 67 -9.13 1.08 6.99
N PRO A 68 -7.99 1.28 7.67
CA PRO A 68 -7.75 2.44 8.51
C PRO A 68 -7.56 3.72 7.70
N TYR A 69 -7.05 3.62 6.47
CA TYR A 69 -6.79 4.75 5.61
C TYR A 69 -7.53 4.57 4.28
N ALA A 70 -8.09 5.65 3.75
CA ALA A 70 -8.78 5.64 2.46
C ALA A 70 -7.78 5.50 1.29
N ASP A 71 -6.51 5.78 1.54
CA ASP A 71 -5.46 5.92 0.53
C ASP A 71 -4.72 4.60 0.25
N GLN A 72 -5.40 3.47 0.51
CA GLN A 72 -4.86 2.13 0.34
C GLN A 72 -5.67 1.33 -0.67
N ILE A 73 -5.01 0.83 -1.71
CA ILE A 73 -5.60 0.06 -2.81
C ILE A 73 -4.92 -1.31 -2.88
N PHE A 74 -5.73 -2.35 -2.85
CA PHE A 74 -5.25 -3.73 -3.00
C PHE A 74 -5.50 -4.16 -4.45
N LEU A 75 -4.45 -4.59 -5.15
CA LEU A 75 -4.54 -5.11 -6.51
C LEU A 75 -4.14 -6.58 -6.55
N ASP A 76 -4.99 -7.39 -7.15
CA ASP A 76 -4.68 -8.78 -7.43
C ASP A 76 -3.71 -8.94 -8.62
N ASN A 77 -3.26 -10.16 -8.88
CA ASN A 77 -2.33 -10.44 -9.97
C ASN A 77 -2.88 -10.04 -11.37
N LYS A 78 -4.19 -10.11 -11.59
CA LYS A 78 -4.78 -9.75 -12.89
C LYS A 78 -4.72 -8.24 -13.08
N GLN A 79 -5.16 -7.49 -12.08
CA GLN A 79 -5.13 -6.02 -12.07
C GLN A 79 -3.69 -5.50 -12.12
N LEU A 80 -2.74 -6.18 -11.48
CA LEU A 80 -1.33 -5.84 -11.58
C LEU A 80 -0.77 -6.02 -12.99
N LYS A 81 -1.23 -7.04 -13.72
CA LYS A 81 -0.85 -7.22 -15.13
C LYS A 81 -1.42 -6.11 -16.00
N GLU A 82 -2.69 -5.77 -15.80
CA GLU A 82 -3.33 -4.65 -16.51
C GLU A 82 -2.61 -3.32 -16.25
N LEU A 83 -2.28 -3.03 -14.98
CA LEU A 83 -1.51 -1.84 -14.61
C LEU A 83 -0.12 -1.84 -15.25
N ARG A 84 0.58 -2.99 -15.22
CA ARG A 84 1.89 -3.12 -15.87
C ARG A 84 1.81 -2.86 -17.36
N ASP A 85 0.80 -3.40 -18.03
CA ASP A 85 0.64 -3.27 -19.48
C ASP A 85 0.29 -1.82 -19.85
N PHE A 86 -0.60 -1.18 -19.10
CA PHE A 86 -0.88 0.26 -19.22
C PHE A 86 0.36 1.13 -19.04
N LEU A 87 1.17 0.88 -18.00
CA LEU A 87 2.40 1.65 -17.75
C LEU A 87 3.45 1.43 -18.84
N LYS A 88 3.55 0.21 -19.39
CA LYS A 88 4.46 -0.11 -20.51
C LYS A 88 4.07 0.63 -21.78
N GLU A 89 2.77 0.75 -22.09
CA GLU A 89 2.31 1.51 -23.25
C GLU A 89 2.69 2.99 -23.17
N ILE A 90 2.69 3.57 -21.97
CA ILE A 90 3.05 4.98 -21.74
C ILE A 90 4.56 5.22 -21.81
N LEU A 91 5.38 4.27 -21.35
CA LEU A 91 6.80 4.47 -21.09
C LEU A 91 7.74 4.14 -22.27
N LEU A 92 7.21 3.81 -23.46
CA LEU A 92 7.92 3.55 -24.73
C LEU A 92 9.39 3.09 -24.62
#